data_AF-A0A9W4Q4G7-F1
#
_entry.id   AF-A0A9W4Q4G7-F1
#
_cell.length_a   1.000
_cell.length_b   1.000
_cell.length_c   1.000
_cell.angle_alpha   90.00
_cell.angle_beta   90.00
_cell.angle_gamma   90.00
#
_symmetry.space_group_name_H-M   'P 1'
#
loop_
_entity.id
_entity.type
_entity.pdbx_description
1 polymer ?
#
loop_
_entity_poly.entity_id
_entity_poly.type
_entity_poly.pdbx_seq_one_letter_code
_entity_poly.pdbx_strand_id
1 'polypeptide(L)' 'MLSNSHYFVRPKDDAERVYLESLVREDYDQCHPGETFDDMKRRIPFSKEDRGLYRDWLAVAAGRDAALTSEHLPLIAAE' A
#
# COMPACT_ATOMS: atom_id res chain seq x y z
N MET A 1 0.57 -19.12 8.53
CA MET A 1 -0.14 -18.99 7.24
C MET A 1 -0.80 -17.62 7.26
N LEU A 2 -0.14 -16.60 6.69
CA LEU A 2 -0.74 -15.28 6.53
C LEU A 2 -1.86 -15.44 5.50
N SER A 3 -3.10 -15.36 5.97
CA SER A 3 -4.26 -15.44 5.10
C SER A 3 -4.19 -14.24 4.17
N ASN A 4 -3.74 -14.46 2.93
CA ASN A 4 -3.82 -13.53 1.80
C ASN A 4 -5.30 -13.33 1.43
N SER A 5 -6.11 -12.86 2.38
CA SER A 5 -7.33 -12.18 2.01
C SER A 5 -6.85 -10.95 1.25
N HIS A 6 -6.95 -11.00 -0.08
CA HIS A 6 -6.77 -9.87 -0.98
C HIS A 6 -7.83 -8.83 -0.62
N TYR A 7 -7.62 -8.13 0.49
CA TYR A 7 -8.43 -7.01 0.90
C TYR A 7 -8.12 -5.91 -0.09
N PHE A 8 -9.03 -5.73 -1.05
CA PHE A 8 -8.98 -4.60 -1.95
C PHE A 8 -9.22 -3.34 -1.13
N VAL A 9 -8.12 -2.69 -0.72
CA VAL A 9 -8.19 -1.38 -0.07
C VAL A 9 -8.69 -0.40 -1.11
N ARG A 10 -9.90 0.10 -0.90
CA ARG A 10 -10.36 1.32 -1.57
C ARG A 10 -10.08 2.49 -0.64
N PRO A 11 -9.16 3.39 -1.01
CA PRO A 11 -9.02 4.66 -0.31
C PRO A 11 -10.37 5.37 -0.30
N LYS A 12 -10.73 5.93 0.85
CA LYS A 12 -11.98 6.68 1.05
C LYS A 12 -11.94 8.01 0.30
N ASP A 13 -10.78 8.65 0.30
CA ASP A 13 -10.54 9.98 -0.27
C ASP A 13 -9.19 10.03 -1.01
N ASP A 14 -9.02 11.03 -1.88
CA ASP A 14 -7.76 11.25 -2.61
C ASP A 14 -6.57 11.53 -1.68
N ALA A 15 -6.81 12.16 -0.52
CA ALA A 15 -5.78 12.39 0.49
C ALA A 15 -5.25 11.07 1.08
N GLU A 16 -6.14 10.14 1.42
CA GLU A 16 -5.78 8.82 1.93
C GLU A 16 -5.05 8.02 0.86
N ARG A 17 -5.51 8.09 -0.40
CA ARG A 17 -4.81 7.49 -1.53
C ARG A 17 -3.37 8.01 -1.60
N VAL A 18 -3.16 9.32 -1.62
CA VAL A 18 -1.82 9.92 -1.74
C VAL A 18 -0.91 9.53 -0.56
N TYR A 19 -1.47 9.44 0.64
CA TYR A 19 -0.74 8.97 1.82
C TYR A 19 -0.32 7.50 1.68
N LEU A 20 -1.26 6.60 1.35
CA LEU A 20 -0.97 5.18 1.13
C LEU A 20 0.04 4.97 -0.02
N GLU A 21 -0.12 5.69 -1.13
CA GLU A 21 0.82 5.67 -2.25
C GLU A 21 2.23 6.11 -1.84
N SER A 22 2.34 7.06 -0.91
CA SER A 22 3.64 7.53 -0.42
C SER A 22 4.33 6.48 0.44
N LEU A 23 3.58 5.71 1.23
CA LEU A 23 4.12 4.61 2.05
C LEU A 23 4.72 3.46 1.23
N VAL A 24 4.23 3.24 0.00
CA VAL A 24 4.70 2.15 -0.87
C VAL A 24 5.57 2.62 -2.02
N ARG A 25 5.70 3.95 -2.22
CA ARG A 25 6.56 4.50 -3.26
C ARG A 25 8.02 4.08 -3.06
N GLU A 26 8.51 4.16 -1.82
CA GLU A 26 9.88 3.79 -1.48
C GLU A 26 10.13 2.29 -1.68
N ASP A 27 9.21 1.44 -1.24
CA ASP A 27 9.30 -0.02 -1.45
C ASP A 27 9.20 -0.43 -2.91
N TYR A 28 8.35 0.25 -3.67
CA TYR A 28 8.25 -0.01 -5.11
C TYR A 28 9.58 0.25 -5.78
N ASP A 29 10.20 1.41 -5.50
CA ASP A 29 11.47 1.84 -6.07
C ASP A 29 12.62 0.90 -5.65
N GLN A 30 12.61 0.41 -4.41
CA GLN A 30 13.55 -0.61 -3.92
C GLN A 30 13.40 -1.95 -4.65
N CYS A 31 12.18 -2.39 -4.92
CA CYS A 31 11.90 -3.64 -5.61
C CYS A 31 12.10 -3.55 -7.14
N HIS A 32 11.94 -2.35 -7.72
CA HIS A 32 11.99 -2.11 -9.16
C HIS A 32 13.03 -1.04 -9.50
N PRO A 33 14.33 -1.36 -9.41
CA PRO A 33 15.38 -0.41 -9.76
C PRO A 33 15.25 0.00 -11.23
N GLY A 34 14.86 1.25 -11.46
CA GLY A 34 14.68 1.84 -12.79
C GLY A 34 13.23 2.02 -13.24
N GLU A 35 12.25 1.54 -12.48
CA GLU A 35 10.83 1.82 -12.71
C GLU A 35 10.23 2.49 -11.48
N THR A 36 9.66 3.68 -11.68
CA THR A 36 9.04 4.43 -10.58
C THR A 36 7.57 4.05 -10.43
N PHE A 37 7.04 4.21 -9.22
CA PHE A 37 5.61 4.04 -8.96
C PHE A 37 4.73 4.94 -9.86
N ASP A 38 5.22 6.12 -10.26
CA ASP A 38 4.50 7.00 -11.20
C ASP A 38 4.46 6.42 -12.62
N ASP A 39 5.52 5.75 -13.05
CA ASP A 39 5.56 5.09 -14.37
C ASP A 39 4.54 3.95 -14.45
N MET A 40 4.48 3.12 -13.39
CA MET A 40 3.44 2.10 -13.23
C MET A 40 2.04 2.74 -13.29
N LYS A 41 1.80 3.86 -12.60
CA LYS A 41 0.50 4.56 -12.62
C LYS A 41 0.07 5.00 -14.02
N ARG A 42 1.01 5.44 -14.85
CA ARG A 42 0.74 5.81 -16.25
C ARG A 42 0.33 4.61 -17.10
N ARG A 43 0.71 3.40 -16.72
CA ARG A 43 0.42 2.13 -17.41
C ARG A 43 -0.89 1.46 -16.98
N ILE A 44 -1.42 1.78 -15.80
CA ILE A 44 -2.73 1.30 -15.28
C ILE A 44 -3.89 1.37 -16.29
N PRO A 45 -4.09 2.44 -17.09
CA PRO A 45 -5.20 2.47 -18.05
C PRO A 45 -5.02 1.48 -19.21
N PHE A 46 -3.79 1.09 -19.54
CA PHE A 46 -3.46 0.23 -20.67
C PHE A 46 -3.33 -1.24 -20.29
N SER A 47 -3.05 -1.53 -19.02
CA SER A 47 -2.76 -2.88 -18.53
C SER A 47 -3.62 -3.24 -17.32
N LYS A 48 -4.39 -4.32 -17.47
CA LYS A 48 -5.18 -4.89 -16.37
C LYS A 48 -4.28 -5.47 -15.27
N GLU A 49 -3.07 -5.89 -15.64
CA GLU A 49 -2.06 -6.40 -14.72
C GLU A 49 -1.52 -5.28 -13.84
N ASP A 50 -1.11 -4.15 -14.42
CA ASP A 50 -0.67 -2.95 -13.68
C ASP A 50 -1.79 -2.41 -12.77
N ARG A 51 -3.06 -2.52 -13.20
CA ARG A 51 -4.21 -2.18 -12.34
C ARG A 51 -4.35 -3.13 -11.14
N GLY A 52 -4.04 -4.40 -11.32
CA GLY A 52 -4.01 -5.39 -10.23
C GLY A 52 -2.86 -5.11 -9.27
N LEU A 53 -1.67 -4.86 -9.82
CA LEU A 53 -0.46 -4.55 -9.07
C LEU A 53 -0.66 -3.31 -8.18
N TYR A 54 -1.24 -2.24 -8.74
CA TYR A 54 -1.56 -1.03 -7.96
C TYR A 54 -2.47 -1.30 -6.76
N ARG A 55 -3.46 -2.18 -6.91
CA ARG A 55 -4.36 -2.54 -5.80
C ARG A 55 -3.65 -3.35 -4.73
N ASP A 56 -2.75 -4.23 -5.13
CA ASP A 56 -1.97 -5.04 -4.21
C ASP A 56 -1.03 -4.16 -3.38
N TRP A 57 -0.36 -3.20 -4.02
CA TRP A 57 0.45 -2.20 -3.34
C TRP A 57 -0.37 -1.36 -2.35
N LEU A 58 -1.59 -0.93 -2.68
CA LEU A 58 -2.45 -0.24 -1.71
C LEU A 58 -2.84 -1.12 -0.51
N ALA A 59 -2.98 -2.43 -0.71
CA ALA A 59 -3.24 -3.37 0.37
C ALA A 59 -2.02 -3.51 1.31
N VAL A 60 -0.82 -3.55 0.75
CA VAL A 60 0.44 -3.52 1.52
C VAL A 60 0.56 -2.22 2.31
N ALA A 61 0.25 -1.07 1.68
CA ALA A 61 0.26 0.24 2.34
C ALA A 61 -0.67 0.29 3.56
N ALA A 62 -1.90 -0.20 3.41
CA ALA A 62 -2.87 -0.22 4.51
C ALA A 62 -2.49 -1.22 5.61
N GLY A 63 -1.92 -2.36 5.24
CA GLY A 63 -1.37 -3.31 6.21
C GLY A 63 -0.24 -2.69 7.04
N ARG A 64 0.59 -1.86 6.41
CA ARG A 64 1.63 -1.09 7.11
C ARG A 64 1.07 0.02 7.96
N ASP A 65 0.10 0.79 7.48
CA ASP A 65 -0.55 1.82 8.29
C ASP A 65 -1.23 1.21 9.52
N ALA A 66 -1.90 0.07 9.36
CA ALA A 66 -2.47 -0.69 10.47
C ALA A 66 -1.39 -1.21 11.43
N ALA A 67 -0.25 -1.69 10.93
CA ALA A 67 0.88 -2.09 11.76
C ALA A 67 1.47 -0.90 12.53
N LEU A 68 1.78 0.21 11.85
CA LEU A 68 2.29 1.45 12.47
C LEU A 68 1.32 2.00 13.52
N THR A 69 0.02 2.00 13.23
CA THR A 69 -1.03 2.40 14.17
C THR A 69 -1.11 1.45 15.36
N SER A 70 -0.94 0.14 15.13
CA SER A 70 -0.93 -0.88 16.18
C SER A 70 0.33 -0.83 17.04
N GLU A 71 1.48 -0.45 16.48
CA GLU A 71 2.73 -0.25 17.24
C GLU A 71 2.74 1.09 17.99
N HIS A 72 1.93 2.06 17.56
CA HIS A 72 1.72 3.33 18.26
C HIS A 72 0.70 3.23 19.40
N LEU A 73 -0.05 2.14 19.55
CA LEU A 73 -0.80 1.87 20.78
C LEU A 73 0.08 1.01 21.70
N PRO A 74 0.91 1.61 22.58
CA PRO A 74 1.53 0.80 23.60
C PRO A 74 0.40 0.23 24.43
N LEU A 75 0.42 -1.09 24.53
CA LEU A 75 -0.12 -1.88 25.61
C LEU A 75 0.05 -1.15 26.96
N ILE A 76 -0.86 -0.25 27.33
CA ILE A 76 -1.09 0.10 28.74
C ILE A 76 -1.96 -1.03 29.29
N ALA A 77 -1.34 -2.20 29.43
CA ALA A 77 -1.73 -3.16 30.43
C ALA A 77 -1.11 -2.63 31.74
N ALA A 78 -1.88 -1.82 32.46
CA ALA A 78 -1.63 -1.55 33.87
C ALA A 78 -2.43 -2.58 34.68
N GLU A 79 -1.68 -3.57 35.17
CA GLU A 79 -1.73 -4.19 36.51
C GLU A 79 -3.08 -4.31 37.26
#